data_AF-A0A5B7BQB2-F1
#
_entry.id   AF-A0A5B7BQB2-F1
#
_cell.length_a   1.000
_cell.length_b   1.000
_cell.length_c   1.000
_cell.angle_alpha   90.00
_cell.angle_beta   90.00
_cell.angle_gamma   90.00
#
_symmetry.space_group_name_H-M   'P 1'
#
loop_
_entity.id
_entity.type
_entity.pdbx_description
1 polymer ?
#
loop_
_entity_poly.entity_id
_entity_poly.type
_entity_poly.pdbx_seq_one_letter_code
_entity_poly.pdbx_strand_id
1 'polypeptide(L)'
;FIHVLGSYQVFAMPVFDMIESYLVQNLHFAPGLPLRIIGRSSYVVFTALVGICLPFFGGLLGFFGGLAFASTSYFIPCIMWLVLHRPKTWSFHWTASWISIIVGVLITILAPIGGARSIILSAKTYKLFS
;
A
#
# COMPACT_ATOMS: atom_id res chain seq x y z
N PHE A 1 -17.48 -8.36 -1.66
CA PHE A 1 -17.01 -9.34 -0.64
C PHE A 1 -16.15 -10.44 -1.27
N ILE A 2 -16.66 -11.22 -2.22
CA ILE A 2 -15.90 -12.32 -2.89
C ILE A 2 -14.57 -11.85 -3.48
N HIS A 3 -14.54 -10.70 -4.17
CA HIS A 3 -13.32 -10.13 -4.74
C HIS A 3 -12.22 -9.85 -3.70
N VAL A 4 -12.60 -9.31 -2.53
CA VAL A 4 -11.64 -8.96 -1.47
C VAL A 4 -10.98 -10.19 -0.87
N LEU A 5 -11.73 -11.28 -0.73
CA LEU A 5 -11.19 -12.58 -0.30
C LEU A 5 -10.16 -13.11 -1.31
N GLY A 6 -10.47 -13.04 -2.61
CA GLY A 6 -9.55 -13.42 -3.66
C GLY A 6 -8.27 -12.58 -3.67
N SER A 7 -8.40 -11.25 -3.60
CA SER A 7 -7.25 -10.35 -3.55
C SER A 7 -6.38 -10.59 -2.32
N TYR A 8 -6.99 -10.81 -1.14
CA TYR A 8 -6.24 -11.09 0.09
C TYR A 8 -5.37 -12.34 -0.06
N GLN A 9 -5.90 -13.42 -0.64
CA GLN A 9 -5.12 -14.64 -0.87
C GLN A 9 -3.90 -14.38 -1.74
N VAL A 10 -4.07 -13.66 -2.85
CA VAL A 10 -2.98 -13.33 -3.78
C VAL A 10 -1.90 -12.47 -3.11
N PHE A 11 -2.30 -11.44 -2.34
CA PHE A 11 -1.34 -10.57 -1.66
C PHE A 11 -0.68 -11.22 -0.44
N ALA A 12 -1.35 -12.16 0.23
CA ALA A 12 -0.83 -12.80 1.43
C ALA A 12 0.20 -13.91 1.13
N MET A 13 0.10 -14.59 -0.02
CA MET A 13 1.04 -15.65 -0.43
C MET A 13 2.53 -15.25 -0.33
N PRO A 14 3.00 -14.16 -0.97
CA PRO A 14 4.41 -13.77 -0.89
C PRO A 14 4.84 -13.40 0.54
N VAL A 15 3.93 -12.86 1.35
CA VAL A 15 4.22 -12.53 2.75
C VAL A 15 4.38 -13.81 3.58
N PHE A 16 3.52 -14.80 3.37
CA PHE A 16 3.67 -16.11 4.01
C PHE A 16 4.98 -16.77 3.65
N ASP A 17 5.37 -16.73 2.37
CA ASP A 17 6.63 -17.31 1.90
C ASP A 17 7.84 -16.58 2.49
N MET A 18 7.76 -15.25 2.66
CA MET A 18 8.81 -14.47 3.31
C MET A 18 8.93 -14.82 4.80
N ILE A 19 7.81 -14.95 5.52
CA ILE A 19 7.80 -15.34 6.94
C ILE A 19 8.39 -16.75 7.11
N GLU A 20 7.97 -17.70 6.28
CA GLU A 20 8.48 -19.07 6.31
C GLU A 20 9.97 -19.12 5.99
N SER A 21 10.41 -18.42 4.94
CA SER A 21 11.83 -18.29 4.58
C SER A 21 12.64 -17.70 5.72
N TYR A 22 12.13 -16.66 6.39
CA TYR A 22 12.79 -16.05 7.54
C TYR A 22 12.91 -17.02 8.72
N LEU A 23 11.84 -17.76 9.04
CA LEU A 23 11.82 -18.74 10.14
C LEU A 23 12.78 -19.92 9.89
N VAL A 24 12.90 -20.37 8.63
CA VAL A 24 13.78 -21.49 8.26
C VAL A 24 15.24 -21.03 8.14
N GLN A 25 15.49 -19.91 7.44
CA GLN A 25 16.87 -19.47 7.15
C GLN A 25 17.53 -18.73 8.31
N ASN A 26 16.80 -17.89 9.05
CA ASN A 26 17.38 -17.10 10.14
C ASN A 26 17.22 -17.80 11.50
N LEU A 27 16.08 -18.43 11.74
CA LEU A 27 15.77 -19.06 13.03
C LEU A 27 16.00 -20.59 13.05
N HIS A 28 16.48 -21.18 11.94
CA HIS A 28 16.85 -22.59 11.81
C HIS A 28 15.73 -23.57 12.22
N PHE A 29 14.47 -23.18 12.08
CA PHE A 29 13.35 -24.08 12.34
C PHE A 29 13.23 -25.16 11.26
N ALA A 30 12.84 -26.37 11.64
CA ALA A 30 12.58 -27.45 10.71
C ALA A 30 11.35 -27.10 9.83
N PRO A 31 11.47 -27.14 8.49
CA PRO A 31 10.34 -26.89 7.61
C PRO A 31 9.29 -28.00 7.79
N GLY A 32 8.03 -27.62 7.90
CA GLY A 32 6.95 -28.58 8.08
C GLY A 32 5.56 -27.94 8.24
N LEU A 33 4.53 -28.80 8.19
CA LEU A 33 3.13 -28.43 8.44
C LEU A 33 2.91 -27.58 9.71
N PRO A 34 3.50 -27.89 10.88
CA PRO A 34 3.28 -27.08 12.08
C PRO A 34 3.83 -25.66 11.93
N LEU A 35 5.03 -25.49 11.35
CA LEU A 35 5.64 -24.17 11.14
C LEU A 35 4.78 -23.29 10.22
N ARG A 36 4.26 -23.89 9.14
CA ARG A 36 3.40 -23.20 8.18
C ARG A 36 2.05 -22.81 8.78
N ILE A 37 1.44 -23.66 9.60
CA ILE A 37 0.18 -23.33 10.29
C ILE A 37 0.40 -22.19 11.29
N ILE A 38 1.46 -22.27 12.11
CA ILE A 38 1.78 -21.25 13.10
C ILE A 38 2.09 -19.91 12.43
N GLY A 39 2.96 -19.89 11.41
CA GLY A 39 3.34 -18.67 10.69
C GLY A 39 2.18 -17.98 9.98
N ARG A 40 1.26 -18.76 9.38
CA ARG A 40 0.06 -18.20 8.75
C ARG A 40 -0.93 -17.68 9.78
N SER A 41 -1.14 -18.42 10.85
CA SER A 41 -2.09 -18.04 11.91
C SER A 41 -1.61 -16.79 12.65
N SER A 42 -0.31 -16.68 12.95
CA SER A 42 0.27 -15.51 13.59
C SER A 42 0.14 -14.26 12.72
N TYR A 43 0.36 -14.37 11.41
CA TYR A 43 0.15 -13.26 10.47
C TYR A 43 -1.32 -12.81 10.43
N VAL A 44 -2.26 -13.74 10.35
CA VAL A 44 -3.70 -13.42 10.32
C VAL A 44 -4.12 -12.75 11.63
N VAL A 45 -3.72 -13.30 12.79
CA VAL A 45 -4.02 -12.72 14.10
C VAL A 45 -3.40 -11.32 14.22
N PHE A 46 -2.15 -11.16 13.82
CA PHE A 46 -1.47 -9.85 13.87
C PHE A 46 -2.18 -8.82 13.00
N THR A 47 -2.47 -9.14 11.74
CA THR A 47 -3.16 -8.22 10.83
C THR A 47 -4.58 -7.90 11.28
N ALA A 48 -5.29 -8.86 11.88
CA ALA A 48 -6.61 -8.63 12.48
C ALA A 48 -6.54 -7.70 13.70
N LEU A 49 -5.56 -7.89 14.59
CA LEU A 49 -5.34 -7.01 15.73
C LEU A 49 -5.01 -5.59 15.28
N VAL A 50 -4.11 -5.43 14.31
CA VAL A 50 -3.79 -4.14 13.71
C VAL A 50 -5.05 -3.48 13.11
N GLY A 51 -5.90 -4.25 12.43
CA GLY A 51 -7.16 -3.76 11.88
C GLY A 51 -8.16 -3.27 12.94
N ILE A 52 -8.24 -3.94 14.09
CA ILE A 52 -9.11 -3.54 15.20
C ILE A 52 -8.56 -2.29 15.92
N CYS A 53 -7.25 -2.21 16.10
CA CYS A 53 -6.59 -1.10 16.79
C CYS A 53 -6.48 0.19 15.95
N LEU A 54 -6.60 0.10 14.61
CA LEU A 54 -6.47 1.24 13.70
C LEU A 54 -7.82 1.57 13.02
N PRO A 55 -8.76 2.25 13.71
CA PRO A 55 -10.05 2.63 13.14
C PRO A 55 -9.94 3.73 12.05
N PHE A 56 -8.75 4.26 11.79
CA PHE A 56 -8.49 5.35 10.83
C PHE A 56 -7.97 4.84 9.46
N PHE A 57 -8.44 3.66 9.03
CA PHE A 57 -8.03 3.05 7.76
C PHE A 57 -8.18 3.98 6.55
N GLY A 58 -9.23 4.80 6.50
CA GLY A 58 -9.41 5.80 5.44
C GLY A 58 -8.31 6.86 5.40
N GLY A 59 -7.84 7.34 6.56
CA GLY A 59 -6.73 8.29 6.64
C GLY A 59 -5.38 7.66 6.27
N LEU A 60 -5.17 6.40 6.67
CA LEU A 60 -3.99 5.60 6.30
C LEU A 60 -3.94 5.34 4.78
N LEU A 61 -5.07 4.95 4.18
CA LEU A 61 -5.19 4.78 2.75
C LEU A 61 -4.93 6.08 1.99
N GLY A 62 -5.46 7.22 2.47
CA GLY A 62 -5.16 8.52 1.88
C GLY A 62 -3.68 8.88 1.95
N PHE A 63 -3.03 8.58 3.08
CA PHE A 63 -1.62 8.87 3.31
C PHE A 63 -0.70 8.02 2.43
N PHE A 64 -0.76 6.70 2.56
CA PHE A 64 0.10 5.79 1.79
C PHE A 64 -0.34 5.66 0.33
N GLY A 65 -1.64 5.77 0.06
CA GLY A 65 -2.20 5.83 -1.29
C GLY A 65 -1.69 7.06 -2.07
N GLY A 66 -1.72 8.23 -1.42
CA GLY A 66 -1.15 9.45 -1.95
C GLY A 66 0.34 9.32 -2.30
N LEU A 67 1.15 8.80 -1.37
CA LEU A 67 2.59 8.70 -1.58
C LEU A 67 2.97 7.62 -2.62
N ALA A 68 2.51 6.39 -2.43
CA ALA A 68 2.99 5.24 -3.19
C ALA A 68 2.22 5.07 -4.51
N PHE A 69 0.88 5.11 -4.47
CA PHE A 69 0.07 4.87 -5.66
C PHE A 69 0.08 6.05 -6.61
N ALA A 70 0.02 7.29 -6.11
CA ALA A 70 0.06 8.45 -6.99
C ALA A 70 1.42 8.56 -7.68
N SER A 71 2.51 8.30 -6.94
CA SER A 71 3.85 8.34 -7.53
C SER A 71 4.07 7.29 -8.60
N THR A 72 3.69 6.04 -8.31
CA THR A 72 3.92 4.91 -9.22
C THR A 72 2.98 4.94 -10.42
N SER A 73 1.75 5.43 -10.26
CA SER A 73 0.74 5.41 -11.34
C SER A 73 0.76 6.65 -12.22
N TYR A 74 1.08 7.83 -11.68
CA TYR A 74 1.04 9.09 -12.45
C TYR A 74 2.43 9.57 -12.88
N PHE A 75 3.49 9.42 -12.07
CA PHE A 75 4.82 9.89 -12.49
C PHE A 75 5.52 8.90 -13.38
N ILE A 76 5.70 7.67 -12.90
CA ILE A 76 6.59 6.69 -13.53
C ILE A 76 6.20 6.43 -15.00
N PRO A 77 4.95 6.08 -15.34
CA PRO A 77 4.61 5.80 -16.74
C PRO A 77 4.66 7.05 -17.62
N CYS A 78 4.23 8.22 -17.13
CA CYS A 78 4.25 9.46 -17.91
C CYS A 78 5.67 9.94 -18.19
N ILE A 79 6.56 9.89 -17.20
CA ILE A 79 7.99 10.23 -17.37
C ILE A 79 8.66 9.21 -18.29
N MET A 80 8.42 7.91 -18.07
CA MET A 80 8.98 6.86 -18.92
C MET A 80 8.55 7.02 -20.38
N TRP A 81 7.28 7.36 -20.63
CA TRP A 81 6.77 7.61 -21.98
C TRP A 81 7.42 8.86 -22.62
N LEU A 82 7.53 9.96 -21.88
CA LEU A 82 8.20 11.20 -22.34
C LEU A 82 9.68 10.96 -22.70
N VAL A 83 10.40 10.16 -21.90
CA VAL A 83 11.81 9.84 -22.14
C VAL A 83 11.98 8.91 -23.35
N LEU A 84 11.13 7.89 -23.48
CA LEU A 84 11.27 6.86 -24.51
C LEU A 84 10.82 7.34 -25.90
N HIS A 85 9.67 8.01 -26.00
CA HIS A 85 9.07 8.38 -27.29
C HIS A 85 9.51 9.76 -27.79
N ARG A 86 10.12 10.61 -26.94
CA ARG A 86 10.56 11.98 -27.27
C ARG A 86 9.55 12.73 -28.16
N PRO A 87 8.27 12.79 -27.77
CA PRO A 87 7.22 13.36 -28.60
C PRO A 87 7.50 14.84 -28.89
N LYS A 88 7.02 15.31 -30.05
CA LYS A 88 7.17 16.71 -30.47
C LYS A 88 6.60 17.63 -29.38
N THR A 89 7.39 18.64 -28.99
CA THR A 89 6.97 19.65 -28.01
C THR A 89 5.64 20.27 -28.46
N TRP A 90 4.70 20.41 -27.52
CA TRP A 90 3.32 20.87 -27.77
C TRP A 90 2.35 19.91 -28.48
N SER A 91 2.73 18.65 -28.72
CA SER A 91 1.75 17.64 -29.14
C SER A 91 0.73 17.35 -28.04
N PHE A 92 -0.50 16.97 -28.41
CA PHE A 92 -1.58 16.60 -27.48
C PHE A 92 -1.14 15.57 -26.42
N HIS A 93 -0.37 14.57 -26.83
CA HIS A 93 0.14 13.56 -25.90
C HIS A 93 1.24 14.07 -24.97
N TRP A 94 2.01 15.09 -25.39
CA TRP A 94 3.05 15.71 -24.57
C TRP A 94 2.41 16.57 -23.47
N THR A 95 1.41 17.39 -23.81
CA THR A 95 0.68 18.21 -22.82
C THR A 95 -0.10 17.34 -21.84
N ALA A 96 -0.79 16.29 -22.32
CA ALA A 96 -1.48 15.33 -21.46
C ALA A 96 -0.53 14.67 -20.45
N SER A 97 0.65 14.23 -20.89
CA SER A 97 1.65 13.61 -20.00
C SER A 97 2.16 14.57 -18.93
N TRP A 98 2.42 15.83 -19.28
CA TRP A 98 2.82 16.86 -18.32
C TRP A 98 1.71 17.21 -17.32
N ILE A 99 0.47 17.29 -17.77
CA ILE A 99 -0.69 17.53 -16.88
C ILE A 99 -0.82 16.36 -15.89
N SER A 100 -0.72 15.11 -16.34
CA SER A 100 -0.76 13.93 -15.47
C SER A 100 0.35 13.93 -14.42
N ILE A 101 1.56 14.37 -14.79
CA ILE A 101 2.67 14.54 -13.84
C ILE A 101 2.31 15.62 -12.80
N ILE A 102 1.87 16.81 -13.23
CA ILE A 102 1.53 17.89 -12.29
C ILE A 102 0.42 17.46 -11.33
N VAL A 103 -0.64 16.83 -11.85
CA VAL A 103 -1.74 16.28 -11.03
C VAL A 103 -1.21 15.21 -10.06
N GLY A 104 -0.34 14.32 -10.52
CA GLY A 104 0.32 13.35 -9.65
C GLY A 104 1.08 14.01 -8.50
N VAL A 105 1.81 15.11 -8.74
CA VAL A 105 2.58 15.85 -7.72
C VAL A 105 1.64 16.44 -6.70
N LEU A 106 0.57 17.07 -7.17
CA LEU A 106 -0.46 17.63 -6.28
C LEU A 106 -1.09 16.54 -5.41
N ILE A 107 -1.46 15.38 -5.98
CA ILE A 107 -2.04 14.27 -5.21
C ILE A 107 -1.04 13.74 -4.18
N THR A 108 0.22 13.58 -4.56
CA THR A 108 1.29 13.06 -3.70
C THR A 108 1.54 13.96 -2.48
N ILE A 109 1.28 15.26 -2.59
CA ILE A 109 1.43 16.22 -1.48
C ILE A 109 0.13 16.34 -0.68
N LEU A 110 -1.02 16.51 -1.36
CA LEU A 110 -2.30 16.81 -0.73
C LEU A 110 -2.89 15.60 0.01
N ALA A 111 -2.76 14.39 -0.56
CA ALA A 111 -3.35 13.19 0.03
C ALA A 111 -2.70 12.79 1.36
N PRO A 112 -1.37 12.90 1.54
CA PRO A 112 -0.74 12.72 2.86
C PRO A 112 -1.16 13.76 3.88
N ILE A 113 -1.29 15.02 3.50
CA ILE A 113 -1.77 16.08 4.40
C ILE A 113 -3.21 15.77 4.87
N GLY A 114 -4.09 15.42 3.93
CA GLY A 114 -5.47 15.05 4.25
C GLY A 114 -5.57 13.78 5.11
N GLY A 115 -4.79 12.75 4.75
CA GLY A 115 -4.70 11.50 5.49
C GLY A 115 -4.20 11.70 6.92
N ALA A 116 -3.10 12.45 7.10
CA ALA A 116 -2.53 12.79 8.40
C ALA A 116 -3.54 13.58 9.26
N ARG A 117 -4.22 14.58 8.69
CA ARG A 117 -5.28 15.32 9.39
C ARG A 117 -6.40 14.40 9.86
N SER A 118 -6.88 13.49 9.00
CA SER A 118 -7.92 12.54 9.35
C SER A 118 -7.48 11.60 10.48
N ILE A 119 -6.25 11.10 10.41
CA ILE A 119 -5.68 10.23 11.47
C ILE A 119 -5.64 10.99 12.80
N ILE A 120 -5.15 12.24 12.82
CA ILE A 120 -5.06 13.04 14.04
C ILE A 120 -6.44 13.30 14.65
N LEU A 121 -7.44 13.66 13.84
CA LEU A 121 -8.79 13.92 14.32
C LEU A 121 -9.46 12.64 14.85
N SER A 122 -9.32 11.52 14.14
CA SER A 122 -9.85 10.24 14.59
C SER A 122 -9.13 9.72 15.84
N ALA A 123 -7.83 9.92 15.96
CA ALA A 123 -7.04 9.52 17.13
C ALA A 123 -7.43 10.32 18.39
N LYS A 124 -7.79 11.61 18.26
CA LYS A 124 -8.24 12.43 19.41
C LYS A 124 -9.54 11.94 20.04
N THR A 125 -10.44 11.40 19.24
CA THR A 125 -11.76 10.93 19.69
C THR A 125 -11.73 9.44 20.06
N TYR A 126 -10.64 8.73 19.75
CA TYR A 126 -10.54 7.30 19.96
C TYR A 126 -10.29 6.97 21.43
N LYS A 127 -11.22 6.20 22.02
CA LYS A 127 -10.98 5.46 23.26
C LYS A 127 -10.82 3.99 22.91
N LEU A 128 -9.63 3.44 23.14
CA LEU A 128 -9.40 1.99 23.14
C LEU A 128 -10.23 1.42 24.29
N PHE A 129 -11.37 0.80 23.97
CA PHE A 129 -12.26 0.10 24.90
C PHE A 129 -13.09 1.00 25.85
N SER A 130 -14.04 1.77 25.30
CA SER A 130 -15.18 2.29 26.07
C SER A 130 -16.48 1.61 25.66
#